data_AF-A0A6C0J2D4-F1
#
_entry.id   AF-A0A6C0J2D4-F1
#
_cell.length_a   1.000
_cell.length_b   1.000
_cell.length_c   1.000
_cell.angle_alpha   90.00
_cell.angle_beta   90.00
_cell.angle_gamma   90.00
#
_symmetry.space_group_name_H-M   'P 1'
#
loop_
_entity.id
_entity.type
_entity.pdbx_description
1 polymer ?
#
loop_
_entity_poly.entity_id
_entity_poly.type
_entity_poly.pdbx_seq_one_letter_code
_entity_poly.pdbx_strand_id
1 'polypeptide(L)'
;MFKKPRKTCHSDARFSYEHIHEKIMTRLSDPEQSNYLCDLMPLIEKVQDVSLMEARKEFFNLAHPWMTEDEKKSFTDEDRAPGVTDPYWCKLCEKAQIFVLDEAWATTTCNECGWAKSYIGPSSDRYLPWDFEPPSKPCPYRRSNHFNEYLDSFMARQSCTLPEDIFEKIYKELKKQRITEYSTLTQKRIKQIMKDLRMNKYYESAPFILYKIKGEKPPELTRAIEEELKSNFDLIQEPFERAVKVIAPERKNFLSYSYTIFKMLQLMELDHLLEYFTLLKSREKLILQDKLWKCICNELGWRFIPSI
;
A
#
# COMPACT_ATOMS: atom_id res chain seq x y z
N MET A 1 0.95 -27.09 -1.41
CA MET A 1 2.38 -27.26 -1.04
C MET A 1 2.96 -25.94 -0.53
N PHE A 2 2.40 -25.39 0.55
CA PHE A 2 2.96 -24.21 1.23
C PHE A 2 2.83 -24.43 2.74
N LYS A 3 3.83 -25.09 3.32
CA LYS A 3 4.05 -25.09 4.77
C LYS A 3 5.47 -24.58 5.01
N LYS A 4 5.57 -23.33 5.45
CA LYS A 4 6.59 -22.91 6.41
C LYS A 4 5.88 -22.11 7.49
N PRO A 5 5.95 -22.53 8.76
CA PRO A 5 5.35 -21.76 9.85
C PRO A 5 6.17 -20.46 10.02
N ARG A 6 5.48 -19.32 10.05
CA ARG A 6 6.07 -18.04 10.45
C ARG A 6 6.49 -18.16 11.92
N LYS A 7 7.77 -17.95 12.23
CA LYS A 7 8.21 -17.75 13.61
C LYS A 7 7.68 -16.39 14.05
N THR A 8 6.58 -16.39 14.80
CA THR A 8 6.09 -15.22 15.54
C THR A 8 7.16 -14.80 16.54
N CYS A 9 7.81 -13.65 16.33
CA CYS A 9 8.63 -13.04 17.37
C CYS A 9 7.71 -12.38 18.40
N HIS A 10 7.86 -12.85 19.63
CA HIS A 10 7.12 -12.51 20.82
C HIS A 10 7.24 -11.02 21.20
N SER A 11 6.11 -10.30 21.21
CA SER A 11 5.72 -9.30 22.23
C SER A 11 4.45 -8.50 21.89
N ASP A 12 3.68 -8.87 20.85
CA ASP A 12 2.28 -8.46 20.74
C ASP A 12 1.41 -9.67 21.08
N ALA A 13 0.60 -9.55 22.13
CA ALA A 13 -0.31 -10.61 22.57
C ALA A 13 -1.55 -10.73 21.65
N ARG A 14 -1.67 -9.86 20.64
CA ARG A 14 -2.81 -9.81 19.72
C ARG A 14 -2.58 -10.70 18.51
N PHE A 15 -3.59 -11.47 18.16
CA PHE A 15 -3.59 -12.34 17.00
C PHE A 15 -4.04 -11.59 15.73
N SER A 16 -3.52 -11.98 14.56
CA SER A 16 -4.07 -11.52 13.29
C SER A 16 -5.45 -12.13 13.07
N TYR A 17 -6.30 -11.49 12.26
CA TYR A 17 -7.67 -11.99 12.05
C TYR A 17 -7.67 -13.32 11.26
N GLU A 18 -6.67 -13.56 10.41
CA GLU A 18 -6.44 -14.84 9.73
C GLU A 18 -6.05 -15.94 10.71
N HIS A 19 -5.23 -15.62 11.71
CA HIS A 19 -4.87 -16.57 12.77
C HIS A 19 -6.08 -16.89 13.67
N ILE A 20 -6.95 -15.91 13.91
CA ILE A 20 -8.21 -16.12 14.63
C ILE A 20 -9.18 -16.96 13.79
N HIS A 21 -9.27 -16.72 12.48
CA HIS A 21 -10.04 -17.54 11.55
C HIS A 21 -9.58 -19.01 11.55
N GLU A 22 -8.27 -19.26 11.43
CA GLU A 22 -7.72 -20.62 11.49
C GLU A 22 -8.00 -21.31 12.84
N LYS A 23 -7.93 -20.57 13.95
CA LYS A 23 -8.30 -21.08 15.28
C LYS A 23 -9.79 -21.41 15.39
N ILE A 24 -10.68 -20.58 14.82
CA ILE A 24 -12.12 -20.85 14.77
C ILE A 24 -12.37 -22.11 13.94
N MET A 25 -11.82 -22.20 12.73
CA MET A 25 -11.99 -23.36 11.85
C MET A 25 -11.49 -24.66 12.48
N THR A 26 -10.39 -24.62 13.24
CA THR A 26 -9.84 -25.82 13.89
C THR A 26 -10.60 -26.28 15.13
N ARG A 27 -11.42 -25.42 15.76
CA ARG A 27 -12.23 -25.81 16.93
C ARG A 27 -13.66 -26.23 16.59
N LEU A 28 -14.19 -25.80 15.45
CA LEU A 28 -15.57 -26.07 15.03
C LEU A 28 -15.69 -27.46 14.37
N SER A 29 -16.85 -28.09 14.53
CA SER A 29 -17.21 -29.30 13.77
C SER A 29 -17.56 -28.98 12.31
N ASP A 30 -17.50 -29.95 11.39
CA ASP A 30 -17.76 -29.73 9.95
C ASP A 30 -19.10 -28.99 9.64
N PRO A 31 -20.23 -29.26 10.33
CA PRO A 31 -21.46 -28.49 10.15
C PRO A 31 -21.35 -27.04 10.64
N GLU A 32 -20.65 -26.82 11.75
CA GLU A 32 -20.45 -25.48 12.33
C GLU A 32 -19.46 -24.64 11.51
N GLN A 33 -18.43 -25.27 10.94
CA GLN A 33 -17.54 -24.63 9.98
C GLN A 33 -18.31 -24.11 8.76
N SER A 34 -19.28 -24.90 8.26
CA SER A 34 -20.12 -24.48 7.14
C SER A 34 -20.94 -23.24 7.48
N ASN A 35 -21.56 -23.20 8.68
CA ASN A 35 -22.33 -22.05 9.15
C ASN A 35 -21.43 -20.81 9.36
N TYR A 36 -20.26 -20.99 9.95
CA TYR A 36 -19.28 -19.92 10.14
C TYR A 36 -18.80 -19.32 8.81
N LEU A 37 -18.56 -20.15 7.79
CA LEU A 37 -18.20 -19.68 6.45
C LEU A 37 -19.35 -18.95 5.75
N CYS A 38 -20.61 -19.36 5.99
CA CYS A 38 -21.79 -18.63 5.53
C CYS A 38 -21.88 -17.22 6.15
N ASP A 39 -21.61 -17.10 7.46
CA ASP A 39 -21.60 -15.81 8.14
C ASP A 39 -20.48 -14.88 7.64
N LEU A 40 -19.35 -15.44 7.20
CA LEU A 40 -18.24 -14.69 6.61
C LEU A 40 -18.39 -14.38 5.12
N MET A 41 -19.38 -14.96 4.44
CA MET A 41 -19.58 -14.78 2.99
C MET A 41 -19.58 -13.31 2.54
N PRO A 42 -20.23 -12.36 3.25
CA PRO A 42 -20.24 -10.96 2.83
C PRO A 42 -18.86 -10.31 2.76
N LEU A 43 -17.92 -10.74 3.62
CA LEU A 43 -16.53 -10.29 3.59
C LEU A 43 -15.74 -10.99 2.49
N ILE A 44 -15.95 -12.29 2.28
CA ILE A 44 -15.26 -13.08 1.26
C ILE A 44 -15.56 -12.53 -0.15
N GLU A 45 -16.80 -12.12 -0.41
CA GLU A 45 -17.21 -11.55 -1.70
C GLU A 45 -16.57 -10.19 -1.98
N LYS A 46 -16.24 -9.41 -0.94
CA LYS A 46 -15.72 -8.04 -1.06
C LYS A 46 -14.23 -7.91 -0.76
N VAL A 47 -13.54 -9.01 -0.45
CA VAL A 47 -12.16 -9.01 0.09
C VAL A 47 -11.14 -8.30 -0.82
N GLN A 48 -11.42 -8.18 -2.12
CA GLN A 48 -10.55 -7.50 -3.10
C GLN A 48 -10.80 -5.99 -3.22
N ASP A 49 -11.95 -5.53 -2.70
CA ASP A 49 -12.47 -4.17 -2.83
C ASP A 49 -12.39 -3.38 -1.52
N VAL A 50 -12.17 -4.05 -0.39
CA VAL A 50 -12.03 -3.44 0.94
C VAL A 50 -10.57 -3.33 1.37
N SER A 51 -10.23 -2.25 2.08
CA SER A 51 -8.90 -2.09 2.68
C SER A 51 -8.67 -3.10 3.81
N LEU A 52 -7.41 -3.38 4.18
CA LEU A 52 -7.10 -4.28 5.30
C LEU A 52 -7.73 -3.82 6.63
N MET A 53 -7.88 -2.51 6.85
CA MET A 53 -8.53 -1.97 8.05
C MET A 53 -10.04 -2.21 8.03
N GLU A 54 -10.69 -2.10 6.86
CA GLU A 54 -12.12 -2.39 6.70
C GLU A 54 -12.39 -3.90 6.78
N ALA A 55 -11.56 -4.72 6.13
CA ALA A 55 -11.63 -6.18 6.22
C ALA A 55 -11.52 -6.66 7.67
N ARG A 56 -10.61 -6.07 8.45
CA ARG A 56 -10.43 -6.37 9.88
C ARG A 56 -11.66 -6.02 10.72
N LYS A 57 -12.31 -4.89 10.44
CA LYS A 57 -13.55 -4.44 11.10
C LYS A 57 -14.73 -5.33 10.74
N GLU A 58 -14.93 -5.62 9.46
CA GLU A 58 -15.99 -6.50 8.98
C GLU A 58 -15.80 -7.92 9.51
N PHE A 59 -14.58 -8.44 9.49
CA PHE A 59 -14.26 -9.73 10.10
C PHE A 59 -14.61 -9.75 11.57
N PHE A 60 -14.26 -8.71 12.35
CA PHE A 60 -14.61 -8.64 13.76
C PHE A 60 -16.12 -8.72 13.95
N ASN A 61 -16.91 -7.96 13.18
CA ASN A 61 -18.37 -7.93 13.31
C ASN A 61 -19.01 -9.29 12.95
N LEU A 62 -18.58 -9.91 11.86
CA LEU A 62 -19.15 -11.17 11.37
C LEU A 62 -18.70 -12.38 12.20
N ALA A 63 -17.42 -12.44 12.58
CA ALA A 63 -16.88 -13.53 13.38
C ALA A 63 -17.06 -13.32 14.89
N HIS A 64 -17.57 -12.17 15.36
CA HIS A 64 -17.79 -11.87 16.78
C HIS A 64 -18.49 -12.99 17.56
N PRO A 65 -19.60 -13.59 17.05
CA PRO A 65 -20.32 -14.65 17.77
C PRO A 65 -19.49 -15.92 17.93
N TRP A 66 -18.53 -16.11 17.02
CA TRP A 66 -17.69 -17.27 16.93
C TRP A 66 -16.38 -17.12 17.70
N MET A 67 -16.04 -15.94 18.23
CA MET A 67 -14.77 -15.64 18.93
C MET A 67 -14.83 -15.85 20.45
N THR A 68 -13.69 -16.22 21.03
CA THR A 68 -13.46 -16.23 22.49
C THR A 68 -13.12 -14.85 23.04
N GLU A 69 -13.29 -14.64 24.34
CA GLU A 69 -12.96 -13.35 25.00
C GLU A 69 -11.48 -12.96 24.89
N ASP A 70 -10.57 -13.94 24.80
CA ASP A 70 -9.15 -13.65 24.58
C ASP A 70 -8.83 -13.27 23.12
N GLU A 71 -9.57 -13.82 22.14
CA GLU A 71 -9.45 -13.44 20.73
C GLU A 71 -9.99 -12.01 20.52
N LYS A 72 -11.08 -11.63 21.20
CA LYS A 72 -11.67 -10.28 21.13
C LYS A 72 -10.72 -9.18 21.65
N LYS A 73 -9.80 -9.50 22.56
CA LYS A 73 -8.75 -8.57 23.04
C LYS A 73 -7.74 -8.23 21.94
N SER A 74 -7.71 -8.99 20.84
CA SER A 74 -6.82 -8.73 19.71
C SER A 74 -7.28 -7.56 18.83
N PHE A 75 -8.52 -7.09 18.98
CA PHE A 75 -9.12 -6.00 18.21
C PHE A 75 -9.15 -4.71 19.03
N THR A 76 -8.83 -3.59 18.37
CA THR A 76 -8.81 -2.24 18.98
C THR A 76 -10.23 -1.68 19.13
N ASP A 77 -10.42 -0.60 19.88
CA ASP A 77 -11.74 0.02 20.01
C ASP A 77 -12.26 0.64 18.69
N GLU A 78 -11.35 0.99 17.78
CA GLU A 78 -11.70 1.39 16.40
C GLU A 78 -12.13 0.20 15.53
N ASP A 79 -11.59 -0.99 15.78
CA ASP A 79 -12.01 -2.25 15.14
C ASP A 79 -13.40 -2.70 15.62
N ARG A 80 -13.73 -2.36 16.88
CA ARG A 80 -15.01 -2.66 17.56
C ARG A 80 -16.11 -1.65 17.26
N ALA A 81 -15.77 -0.53 16.62
CA ALA A 81 -16.77 0.45 16.21
C ALA A 81 -17.74 -0.23 15.23
N PRO A 82 -19.07 -0.12 15.43
CA PRO A 82 -20.05 -0.74 14.54
C PRO A 82 -19.86 -0.18 13.12
N GLY A 83 -19.25 -1.01 12.26
CA GLY A 83 -19.14 -0.76 10.84
C GLY A 83 -20.53 -0.77 10.22
N VAL A 84 -20.71 0.08 9.21
CA VAL A 84 -21.99 0.44 8.61
C VAL A 84 -22.82 -0.79 8.23
N THR A 85 -23.93 -0.93 8.96
CA THR A 85 -25.22 -1.58 8.65
C THR A 85 -25.26 -2.43 7.38
N ASP A 86 -25.55 -3.72 7.58
CA ASP A 86 -26.21 -4.59 6.61
C ASP A 86 -27.24 -3.76 5.79
N PRO A 87 -27.16 -3.77 4.45
CA PRO A 87 -28.07 -3.01 3.59
C PRO A 87 -29.54 -3.35 3.84
N TYR A 88 -29.82 -4.53 4.39
CA TYR A 88 -31.14 -5.03 4.76
C TYR A 88 -31.50 -4.79 6.24
N TRP A 89 -30.68 -4.11 7.04
CA TRP A 89 -31.01 -3.79 8.43
C TRP A 89 -32.00 -2.63 8.54
N CYS A 90 -33.12 -2.87 9.22
CA CYS A 90 -34.10 -1.84 9.54
C CYS A 90 -33.89 -1.30 10.96
N LYS A 91 -33.72 0.03 11.10
CA LYS A 91 -33.55 0.68 12.40
C LYS A 91 -34.81 0.67 13.28
N LEU A 92 -35.99 0.60 12.68
CA LEU A 92 -37.26 0.57 13.42
C LEU A 92 -37.71 -0.86 13.78
N CYS A 93 -37.38 -1.86 12.95
CA CYS A 93 -37.69 -3.25 13.27
C CYS A 93 -36.57 -3.97 14.05
N GLU A 94 -35.38 -3.38 14.13
CA GLU A 94 -34.16 -3.96 14.75
C GLU A 94 -33.87 -5.40 14.27
N LYS A 95 -34.18 -5.68 13.01
CA LYS A 95 -33.92 -6.96 12.34
C LYS A 95 -33.65 -6.75 10.85
N ALA A 96 -33.03 -7.74 10.22
CA ALA A 96 -32.89 -7.79 8.77
C ALA A 96 -34.28 -7.90 8.10
N GLN A 97 -34.51 -7.09 7.08
CA GLN A 97 -35.79 -6.91 6.39
C GLN A 97 -35.60 -6.70 4.90
N ILE A 98 -36.63 -7.05 4.13
CA ILE A 98 -36.68 -6.77 2.70
C ILE A 98 -37.06 -5.30 2.51
N PHE A 99 -36.18 -4.55 1.83
CA PHE A 99 -36.45 -3.17 1.43
C PHE A 99 -36.96 -3.14 0.00
N VAL A 100 -38.00 -2.35 -0.25
CA VAL A 100 -38.50 -2.03 -1.58
C VAL A 100 -37.78 -0.79 -2.08
N LEU A 101 -37.20 -0.85 -3.27
CA LEU A 101 -36.58 0.29 -3.93
C LEU A 101 -37.63 1.08 -4.71
N ASP A 102 -37.73 2.37 -4.42
CA ASP A 102 -38.37 3.34 -5.29
C ASP A 102 -37.29 4.07 -6.08
N GLU A 103 -37.14 3.69 -7.35
CA GLU A 103 -36.14 4.25 -8.26
C GLU A 103 -36.41 5.73 -8.58
N ALA A 104 -37.68 6.16 -8.61
CA ALA A 104 -38.05 7.53 -8.97
C ALA A 104 -37.65 8.53 -7.88
N TRP A 105 -37.70 8.10 -6.62
CA TRP A 105 -37.39 8.92 -5.46
C TRP A 105 -36.06 8.56 -4.80
N ALA A 106 -35.28 7.66 -5.40
CA ALA A 106 -34.00 7.16 -4.89
C ALA A 106 -34.09 6.79 -3.39
N THR A 107 -35.16 6.10 -3.02
CA THR A 107 -35.48 5.81 -1.62
C THR A 107 -35.74 4.32 -1.47
N THR A 108 -35.18 3.72 -0.43
CA THR A 108 -35.48 2.33 -0.04
C THR A 108 -36.35 2.34 1.20
N THR A 109 -37.46 1.62 1.14
CA THR A 109 -38.46 1.59 2.21
C THR A 109 -38.62 0.17 2.74
N CYS A 110 -38.59 0.01 4.06
CA CYS A 110 -38.80 -1.27 4.72
C CYS A 110 -40.25 -1.73 4.49
N ASN A 111 -40.42 -2.97 4.01
CA ASN A 111 -41.74 -3.51 3.67
C ASN A 111 -42.65 -3.73 4.90
N GLU A 112 -42.08 -3.91 6.10
CA GLU A 112 -42.87 -4.16 7.32
C GLU A 112 -43.26 -2.90 8.10
N CYS A 113 -42.34 -1.94 8.27
CA CYS A 113 -42.60 -0.76 9.12
C CYS A 113 -42.70 0.57 8.35
N GLY A 114 -42.47 0.56 7.03
CA GLY A 114 -42.50 1.78 6.22
C GLY A 114 -41.33 2.72 6.47
N TRP A 115 -40.30 2.32 7.21
CA TRP A 115 -39.11 3.12 7.41
C TRP A 115 -38.38 3.34 6.08
N ALA A 116 -38.25 4.60 5.67
CA ALA A 116 -37.61 4.99 4.43
C ALA A 116 -36.21 5.57 4.69
N LYS A 117 -35.23 5.18 3.87
CA LYS A 117 -33.90 5.76 3.81
C LYS A 117 -33.53 6.07 2.36
N SER A 118 -32.85 7.20 2.13
CA SER A 118 -32.33 7.51 0.80
C SER A 118 -31.32 6.45 0.37
N TYR A 119 -31.51 5.92 -0.83
CA TYR A 119 -30.65 4.93 -1.45
C TYR A 119 -29.89 5.59 -2.60
N ILE A 120 -28.57 5.64 -2.46
CA ILE A 120 -27.67 6.03 -3.55
C ILE A 120 -27.12 4.72 -4.10
N GLY A 121 -27.79 4.17 -5.10
CA GLY A 121 -27.34 2.97 -5.80
C GLY A 121 -26.31 3.28 -6.88
N PRO A 122 -25.54 2.27 -7.32
CA PRO A 122 -24.75 2.36 -8.54
C PRO A 122 -25.67 2.25 -9.75
N SER A 123 -26.42 3.31 -10.05
CA SER A 123 -27.22 3.40 -11.28
C SER A 123 -27.33 4.84 -11.75
N SER A 124 -26.24 5.33 -12.32
CA SER A 124 -26.32 6.08 -13.56
C SER A 124 -25.06 5.80 -14.36
N ASP A 125 -25.21 5.33 -15.59
CA ASP A 125 -24.16 5.17 -16.60
C ASP A 125 -23.59 6.54 -17.06
N ARG A 126 -23.39 7.48 -16.13
CA ARG A 126 -22.90 8.84 -16.40
C ARG A 126 -21.81 9.30 -15.43
N TYR A 127 -21.12 8.38 -14.78
CA TYR A 127 -20.02 8.71 -13.86
C TYR A 127 -18.89 7.68 -13.87
N LEU A 128 -18.56 7.12 -15.04
CA LEU A 128 -17.34 6.34 -15.16
C LEU A 128 -16.13 7.29 -15.07
N PRO A 129 -14.97 6.86 -14.54
CA PRO A 129 -13.79 7.74 -14.38
C PRO A 129 -13.31 8.42 -15.66
N TRP A 130 -13.69 7.92 -16.84
CA TRP A 130 -13.39 8.50 -18.16
C TRP A 130 -14.48 9.43 -18.71
N ASP A 131 -15.64 9.51 -18.06
CA ASP A 131 -16.74 10.43 -18.42
C ASP A 131 -16.50 11.85 -17.89
N PHE A 132 -15.52 12.01 -17.01
CA PHE A 132 -14.96 13.31 -16.66
C PHE A 132 -13.79 13.60 -17.60
N GLU A 133 -13.82 14.75 -18.28
CA GLU A 133 -12.57 15.31 -18.80
C GLU A 133 -11.61 15.42 -17.61
N PRO A 134 -10.39 14.85 -17.70
CA PRO A 134 -9.42 14.97 -16.62
C PRO A 134 -9.29 16.46 -16.32
N PRO A 135 -9.35 16.88 -15.03
CA PRO A 135 -9.34 18.28 -14.72
C PRO A 135 -8.16 18.94 -15.43
N SER A 136 -8.46 19.91 -16.30
CA SER A 136 -7.48 20.75 -17.02
C SER A 136 -6.53 21.49 -16.05
N LYS A 137 -6.82 21.45 -14.75
CA LYS A 137 -5.99 22.03 -13.71
C LYS A 137 -4.80 21.11 -13.42
N PRO A 138 -3.55 21.61 -13.47
CA PRO A 138 -2.40 20.83 -13.06
C PRO A 138 -2.64 20.26 -11.67
N CYS A 139 -2.49 18.94 -11.52
CA CYS A 139 -2.57 18.29 -10.23
C CYS A 139 -1.75 19.09 -9.22
N PRO A 140 -2.33 19.57 -8.11
CA PRO A 140 -1.56 20.29 -7.12
C PRO A 140 -0.38 19.39 -6.69
N TYR A 141 0.82 19.98 -6.56
CA TYR A 141 2.03 19.26 -6.16
C TYR A 141 1.77 18.52 -4.83
N ARG A 142 1.51 17.21 -4.92
CA ARG A 142 1.30 16.33 -3.77
C ARG A 142 2.50 15.40 -3.68
N ARG A 143 3.12 15.34 -2.50
CA ARG A 143 4.27 14.45 -2.24
C ARG A 143 3.92 12.98 -2.50
N SER A 144 2.68 12.59 -2.25
CA SER A 144 2.18 11.23 -2.53
C SER A 144 2.20 10.88 -4.02
N ASN A 145 2.01 11.85 -4.92
CA ASN A 145 2.12 11.60 -6.37
C ASN A 145 3.56 11.25 -6.75
N HIS A 146 4.53 12.01 -6.26
CA HIS A 146 5.95 11.72 -6.49
C HIS A 146 6.42 10.42 -5.85
N PHE A 147 5.85 10.05 -4.70
CA PHE A 147 6.09 8.76 -4.09
C PHE A 147 5.59 7.61 -5.00
N ASN A 148 4.37 7.72 -5.53
CA ASN A 148 3.80 6.75 -6.46
C ASN A 148 4.60 6.65 -7.77
N GLU A 149 4.97 7.80 -8.35
CA GLU A 149 5.84 7.85 -9.55
C GLU A 149 7.18 7.14 -9.32
N TYR A 150 7.74 7.26 -8.12
CA TYR A 150 8.97 6.58 -7.74
C TYR A 150 8.78 5.07 -7.61
N LEU A 151 7.69 4.61 -7.00
CA LEU A 151 7.35 3.18 -6.93
C LEU A 151 7.15 2.58 -8.34
N ASP A 152 6.48 3.30 -9.23
CA ASP A 152 6.30 2.87 -10.62
C ASP A 152 7.62 2.86 -11.39
N SER A 153 8.53 3.80 -11.12
CA SER A 153 9.89 3.78 -11.67
C SER A 153 10.66 2.55 -11.19
N PHE A 154 10.56 2.24 -9.90
CA PHE A 154 11.24 1.11 -9.26
C PHE A 154 10.82 -0.23 -9.86
N MET A 155 9.51 -0.42 -10.06
CA MET A 155 8.94 -1.62 -10.70
C MET A 155 8.97 -1.55 -12.24
N ALA A 156 9.56 -0.51 -12.81
CA ALA A 156 9.56 -0.22 -14.25
C ALA A 156 8.17 -0.29 -14.92
N ARG A 157 7.10 0.06 -14.18
CA ARG A 157 5.72 0.13 -14.67
C ARG A 157 5.40 1.44 -15.39
N GLN A 158 6.30 2.42 -15.34
CA GLN A 158 6.10 3.64 -16.09
C GLN A 158 5.92 3.32 -17.58
N SER A 159 4.83 3.83 -18.14
CA SER A 159 4.62 3.94 -19.58
C SER A 159 5.56 5.01 -20.15
N CYS A 160 6.87 4.85 -19.95
CA CYS A 160 7.87 5.73 -20.51
C CYS A 160 8.13 5.31 -21.96
N THR A 161 7.56 6.05 -22.91
CA THR A 161 8.07 6.10 -24.27
C THR A 161 9.40 6.85 -24.26
N LEU A 162 10.46 6.19 -23.79
CA LEU A 162 11.82 6.71 -23.93
C LEU A 162 12.16 6.74 -25.42
N PRO A 163 12.63 7.88 -25.96
CA PRO A 163 13.00 7.94 -27.37
C PRO A 163 14.17 6.99 -27.66
N GLU A 164 14.15 6.39 -28.86
CA GLU A 164 15.11 5.36 -29.27
C GLU A 164 16.56 5.86 -29.27
N ASP A 165 16.76 7.17 -29.47
CA ASP A 165 18.07 7.82 -29.44
C ASP A 165 18.80 7.62 -28.09
N ILE A 166 18.05 7.50 -27.00
CA ILE A 166 18.58 7.22 -25.66
C ILE A 166 19.20 5.83 -25.62
N PHE A 167 18.47 4.83 -26.12
CA PHE A 167 18.94 3.46 -26.17
C PHE A 167 20.17 3.34 -27.07
N GLU A 168 20.17 3.97 -28.24
CA GLU A 168 21.33 3.99 -29.13
C GLU A 168 22.59 4.55 -28.46
N LYS A 169 22.46 5.69 -27.76
CA LYS A 169 23.58 6.30 -27.04
C LYS A 169 24.14 5.37 -25.97
N ILE A 170 23.26 4.70 -25.23
CA ILE A 170 23.64 3.74 -24.19
C ILE A 170 24.33 2.52 -24.81
N TYR A 171 23.80 1.95 -25.90
CA TYR A 171 24.43 0.83 -26.60
C TYR A 171 25.80 1.21 -27.17
N LYS A 172 25.97 2.41 -27.73
CA LYS A 172 27.27 2.93 -28.19
C LYS A 172 28.28 3.02 -27.06
N GLU A 173 27.87 3.52 -25.89
CA GLU A 173 28.76 3.65 -24.73
C GLU A 173 29.11 2.28 -24.11
N LEU A 174 28.16 1.34 -24.06
CA LEU A 174 28.42 -0.05 -23.66
C LEU A 174 29.45 -0.72 -24.58
N LYS A 175 29.30 -0.55 -25.91
CA LYS A 175 30.23 -1.07 -26.91
C LYS A 175 31.62 -0.44 -26.77
N LYS A 176 31.69 0.87 -26.54
CA LYS A 176 32.95 1.59 -26.31
C LYS A 176 33.70 1.06 -25.08
N GLN A 177 32.97 0.69 -24.04
CA GLN A 177 33.52 0.10 -22.81
C GLN A 177 33.79 -1.41 -22.92
N ARG A 178 33.58 -2.01 -24.10
CA ARG A 178 33.75 -3.45 -24.38
C ARG A 178 32.94 -4.36 -23.45
N ILE A 179 31.78 -3.89 -22.99
CA ILE A 179 30.85 -4.71 -22.20
C ILE A 179 30.09 -5.60 -23.17
N THR A 180 30.50 -6.86 -23.27
CA THR A 180 29.87 -7.88 -24.12
C THR A 180 28.83 -8.72 -23.39
N GLU A 181 28.92 -8.80 -22.05
CA GLU A 181 28.03 -9.59 -21.22
C GLU A 181 27.06 -8.71 -20.43
N TYR A 182 25.82 -8.63 -20.89
CA TYR A 182 24.78 -7.79 -20.27
C TYR A 182 24.21 -8.37 -18.97
N SER A 183 24.48 -9.64 -18.65
CA SER A 183 24.09 -10.32 -17.39
C SER A 183 24.64 -9.62 -16.14
N THR A 184 25.80 -8.98 -16.25
CA THR A 184 26.49 -8.30 -15.15
C THR A 184 26.07 -6.83 -14.99
N LEU A 185 25.22 -6.31 -15.88
CA LEU A 185 24.75 -4.94 -15.79
C LEU A 185 23.83 -4.76 -14.59
N THR A 186 24.09 -3.69 -13.85
CA THR A 186 23.30 -3.26 -12.69
C THR A 186 22.70 -1.89 -12.94
N GLN A 187 21.64 -1.54 -12.20
CA GLN A 187 21.03 -0.20 -12.29
C GLN A 187 22.04 0.91 -12.00
N LYS A 188 22.98 0.65 -11.07
CA LYS A 188 24.09 1.55 -10.74
C LYS A 188 24.99 1.80 -11.94
N ARG A 189 25.28 0.76 -12.75
CA ARG A 189 26.10 0.90 -13.96
C ARG A 189 25.39 1.69 -15.04
N ILE A 190 24.09 1.46 -15.25
CA ILE A 190 23.27 2.24 -16.17
C ILE A 190 23.25 3.71 -15.77
N LYS A 191 22.98 4.02 -14.49
CA LYS A 191 23.02 5.41 -13.99
C LYS A 191 24.39 6.08 -14.19
N GLN A 192 25.48 5.34 -14.07
CA GLN A 192 26.83 5.86 -14.34
C GLN A 192 27.03 6.18 -15.83
N ILE A 193 26.61 5.30 -16.73
CA ILE A 193 26.68 5.55 -18.17
C ILE A 193 25.83 6.78 -18.55
N MET A 194 24.63 6.89 -18.00
CA MET A 194 23.75 8.05 -18.22
C MET A 194 24.37 9.34 -17.68
N LYS A 195 25.13 9.29 -16.58
CA LYS A 195 25.89 10.43 -16.07
C LYS A 195 26.96 10.87 -17.06
N ASP A 196 27.70 9.92 -17.61
CA ASP A 196 28.79 10.21 -18.55
C ASP A 196 28.24 10.80 -19.86
N LEU A 197 27.04 10.39 -20.27
CA LEU A 197 26.28 10.94 -21.39
C LEU A 197 25.53 12.25 -21.07
N ARG A 198 25.63 12.78 -19.83
CA ARG A 198 24.92 13.97 -19.32
C ARG A 198 23.39 13.88 -19.39
N MET A 199 22.84 12.67 -19.26
CA MET A 199 21.41 12.35 -19.37
C MET A 199 20.71 12.29 -18.02
N ASN A 200 20.93 13.30 -17.18
CA ASN A 200 20.44 13.33 -15.78
C ASN A 200 18.92 13.26 -15.67
N LYS A 201 18.20 13.78 -16.67
CA LYS A 201 16.73 13.79 -16.73
C LYS A 201 16.11 12.38 -16.70
N TYR A 202 16.85 11.37 -17.16
CA TYR A 202 16.31 10.02 -17.36
C TYR A 202 16.78 9.02 -16.29
N TYR A 203 17.36 9.49 -15.17
CA TYR A 203 17.88 8.61 -14.13
C TYR A 203 16.82 7.72 -13.47
N GLU A 204 15.60 8.23 -13.33
CA GLU A 204 14.46 7.47 -12.80
C GLU A 204 14.06 6.34 -13.77
N SER A 205 14.35 6.49 -15.06
CA SER A 205 14.11 5.46 -16.09
C SER A 205 15.20 4.38 -16.15
N ALA A 206 16.24 4.45 -15.31
CA ALA A 206 17.32 3.47 -15.31
C ALA A 206 16.85 2.01 -15.07
N PRO A 207 15.87 1.71 -14.20
CA PRO A 207 15.34 0.35 -14.04
C PRO A 207 14.69 -0.16 -15.33
N PHE A 208 13.90 0.69 -16.01
CA PHE A 208 13.26 0.33 -17.28
C PHE A 208 14.28 0.09 -18.41
N ILE A 209 15.32 0.92 -18.50
CA ILE A 209 16.39 0.73 -19.47
C ILE A 209 17.13 -0.58 -19.22
N LEU A 210 17.44 -0.88 -17.95
CA LEU A 210 18.08 -2.14 -17.58
C LEU A 210 17.18 -3.34 -17.96
N TYR A 211 15.88 -3.27 -17.67
CA TYR A 211 14.92 -4.29 -18.07
C TYR A 211 14.92 -4.51 -19.60
N LYS A 212 14.91 -3.43 -20.39
CA LYS A 212 14.95 -3.51 -21.85
C LYS A 212 16.26 -4.10 -22.41
N ILE A 213 17.40 -3.83 -21.77
CA ILE A 213 18.71 -4.34 -22.23
C ILE A 213 18.94 -5.78 -21.76
N LYS A 214 18.63 -6.08 -20.49
CA LYS A 214 18.92 -7.36 -19.84
C LYS A 214 17.83 -8.40 -20.06
N GLY A 215 16.58 -7.98 -20.23
CA GLY A 215 15.40 -8.85 -20.32
C GLY A 215 14.94 -9.44 -18.98
N GLU A 216 15.65 -9.18 -17.88
CA GLU A 216 15.26 -9.64 -16.54
C GLU A 216 14.22 -8.73 -15.92
N LYS A 217 13.09 -9.32 -15.51
CA LYS A 217 11.99 -8.58 -14.91
C LYS A 217 12.47 -7.76 -13.69
N PRO A 218 11.98 -6.52 -13.55
CA PRO A 218 12.21 -5.73 -12.35
C PRO A 218 11.62 -6.43 -11.11
N PRO A 219 12.07 -6.08 -9.90
CA PRO A 219 11.41 -6.54 -8.68
C PRO A 219 9.94 -6.11 -8.69
N GLU A 220 9.04 -7.07 -8.54
CA GLU A 220 7.60 -6.82 -8.43
C GLU A 220 7.21 -6.70 -6.95
N LEU A 221 6.55 -5.61 -6.58
CA LEU A 221 5.90 -5.49 -5.29
C LEU A 221 4.49 -6.07 -5.39
N THR A 222 4.08 -6.86 -4.40
CA THR A 222 2.66 -7.27 -4.31
C THR A 222 1.79 -6.05 -3.98
N ARG A 223 0.53 -6.07 -4.41
CA ARG A 223 -0.44 -4.99 -4.12
C ARG A 223 -0.49 -4.62 -2.64
N ALA A 224 -0.48 -5.60 -1.75
CA ALA A 224 -0.47 -5.38 -0.30
C ALA A 224 0.76 -4.58 0.17
N ILE A 225 1.96 -4.90 -0.34
CA ILE A 225 3.19 -4.17 -0.01
C ILE A 225 3.12 -2.73 -0.53
N GLU A 226 2.58 -2.51 -1.73
CA GLU A 226 2.41 -1.15 -2.27
C GLU A 226 1.45 -0.30 -1.45
N GLU A 227 0.30 -0.87 -1.06
CA GLU A 227 -0.69 -0.20 -0.23
C GLU A 227 -0.13 0.14 1.15
N GLU A 228 0.63 -0.79 1.75
CA GLU A 228 1.31 -0.57 3.02
C GLU A 228 2.39 0.52 2.92
N LEU A 229 3.19 0.53 1.85
CA LEU A 229 4.16 1.59 1.58
C LEU A 229 3.48 2.97 1.43
N LYS A 230 2.34 3.04 0.74
CA LYS A 230 1.55 4.27 0.59
C LYS A 230 0.97 4.73 1.93
N SER A 231 0.39 3.81 2.69
CA SER A 231 -0.14 4.09 4.03
C SER A 231 0.95 4.60 4.98
N ASN A 232 2.11 3.91 5.02
CA ASN A 232 3.27 4.35 5.79
C ASN A 232 3.77 5.73 5.34
N PHE A 233 3.73 6.02 4.04
CA PHE A 233 4.11 7.33 3.51
C PHE A 233 3.19 8.45 3.97
N ASP A 234 1.89 8.20 4.06
CA ASP A 234 0.93 9.18 4.57
C ASP A 234 1.11 9.39 6.09
N LEU A 235 1.37 8.33 6.87
CA LEU A 235 1.62 8.41 8.32
C LEU A 235 2.83 9.26 8.69
N ILE A 236 3.90 9.22 7.89
CA ILE A 236 5.13 9.98 8.20
C ILE A 236 5.06 11.46 7.85
N GLN A 237 4.01 11.94 7.16
CA GLN A 237 3.95 13.34 6.71
C GLN A 237 3.95 14.33 7.89
N GLU A 238 3.05 14.16 8.86
CA GLU A 238 2.98 15.07 10.00
C GLU A 238 4.18 14.94 10.97
N PRO A 239 4.62 13.73 11.36
CA PRO A 239 5.83 13.57 12.16
C PRO A 239 7.05 14.19 11.50
N PHE A 240 7.17 14.10 10.17
CA PHE A 240 8.23 14.75 9.43
C PHE A 240 8.19 16.28 9.60
N GLU A 241 7.01 16.90 9.48
CA GLU A 241 6.87 18.35 9.61
C GLU A 241 7.20 18.85 11.01
N ARG A 242 6.83 18.09 12.05
CA ARG A 242 7.24 18.36 13.44
C ARG A 242 8.74 18.21 13.62
N ALA A 243 9.33 17.12 13.14
CA ALA A 243 10.76 16.84 13.26
C ALA A 243 11.63 17.88 12.52
N VAL A 244 11.23 18.31 11.32
CA VAL A 244 11.97 19.31 10.53
C VAL A 244 12.05 20.66 11.26
N LYS A 245 10.95 21.11 11.88
CA LYS A 245 10.93 22.39 12.62
C LYS A 245 11.95 22.42 13.76
N VAL A 246 12.22 21.28 14.38
CA VAL A 246 13.15 21.16 15.51
C VAL A 246 14.59 20.93 15.04
N ILE A 247 14.81 20.01 14.10
CA ILE A 247 16.16 19.55 13.74
C ILE A 247 16.78 20.40 12.63
N ALA A 248 15.97 20.87 11.67
CA ALA A 248 16.45 21.53 10.46
C ALA A 248 15.42 22.56 9.95
N PRO A 249 15.20 23.67 10.68
CA PRO A 249 14.15 24.65 10.37
C PRO A 249 14.31 25.30 8.98
N GLU A 250 15.54 25.43 8.50
CA GLU A 250 15.84 25.97 7.16
C GLU A 250 15.47 25.00 6.01
N ARG A 251 15.15 23.74 6.32
CA ARG A 251 14.89 22.72 5.32
C ARG A 251 13.45 22.79 4.81
N LYS A 252 13.29 23.04 3.51
CA LYS A 252 11.98 23.06 2.83
C LYS A 252 11.59 21.74 2.17
N ASN A 253 12.59 20.93 1.77
CA ASN A 253 12.36 19.71 0.99
C ASN A 253 12.10 18.49 1.87
N PHE A 254 11.21 17.61 1.41
CA PHE A 254 10.97 16.29 2.01
C PHE A 254 12.22 15.40 1.98
N LEU A 255 12.23 14.32 2.77
CA LEU A 255 13.21 13.22 2.67
C LEU A 255 13.34 12.71 1.24
N SER A 256 14.50 12.16 0.89
CA SER A 256 14.65 11.54 -0.43
C SER A 256 13.68 10.37 -0.54
N TYR A 257 12.94 10.26 -1.65
CA TYR A 257 12.01 9.14 -1.86
C TYR A 257 12.73 7.79 -1.85
N SER A 258 13.91 7.71 -2.50
CA SER A 258 14.82 6.55 -2.44
C SER A 258 15.14 6.15 -0.98
N TYR A 259 15.53 7.13 -0.15
CA TYR A 259 15.83 6.90 1.27
C TYR A 259 14.59 6.47 2.07
N THR A 260 13.45 7.12 1.81
CA THR A 260 12.20 6.88 2.54
C THR A 260 11.68 5.47 2.28
N ILE A 261 11.64 5.05 1.00
CA ILE A 261 11.24 3.70 0.62
C ILE A 261 12.22 2.67 1.15
N PHE A 262 13.54 2.91 1.03
CA PHE A 262 14.57 2.03 1.62
C PHE A 262 14.31 1.79 3.10
N LYS A 263 14.01 2.85 3.87
CA LYS A 263 13.73 2.72 5.30
C LYS A 263 12.42 2.01 5.60
N MET A 264 11.37 2.26 4.83
CA MET A 264 10.10 1.53 5.00
C MET A 264 10.26 0.05 4.69
N LEU A 265 10.94 -0.30 3.59
CA LEU A 265 11.23 -1.70 3.24
C LEU A 265 12.07 -2.38 4.32
N GLN A 266 13.01 -1.65 4.93
CA GLN A 266 13.80 -2.14 6.05
C GLN A 266 12.95 -2.39 7.31
N LEU A 267 11.94 -1.55 7.57
CA LEU A 267 10.97 -1.75 8.67
C LEU A 267 10.05 -2.95 8.41
N MET A 268 9.70 -3.18 7.15
CA MET A 268 8.87 -4.30 6.69
C MET A 268 9.66 -5.61 6.52
N GLU A 269 10.95 -5.63 6.88
CA GLU A 269 11.85 -6.78 6.76
C GLU A 269 12.01 -7.30 5.31
N LEU A 270 11.81 -6.44 4.31
CA LEU A 270 11.96 -6.74 2.89
C LEU A 270 13.40 -6.48 2.40
N ASP A 271 14.37 -7.02 3.14
CA ASP A 271 15.80 -6.70 2.96
C ASP A 271 16.36 -7.08 1.57
N HIS A 272 15.77 -8.10 0.94
CA HIS A 272 16.12 -8.55 -0.41
C HIS A 272 15.89 -7.48 -1.49
N LEU A 273 15.06 -6.46 -1.22
CA LEU A 273 14.81 -5.36 -2.15
C LEU A 273 15.76 -4.18 -1.96
N LEU A 274 16.51 -4.14 -0.85
CA LEU A 274 17.33 -2.98 -0.48
C LEU A 274 18.52 -2.78 -1.43
N GLU A 275 18.99 -3.85 -2.09
CA GLU A 275 20.12 -3.80 -3.04
C GLU A 275 19.87 -2.93 -4.27
N TYR A 276 18.60 -2.72 -4.63
CA TYR A 276 18.20 -1.90 -5.76
C TYR A 276 18.25 -0.39 -5.46
N PHE A 277 18.30 -0.01 -4.18
CA PHE A 277 18.30 1.38 -3.76
C PHE A 277 19.73 1.87 -3.55
N THR A 278 20.01 3.07 -4.05
CA THR A 278 21.28 3.76 -3.76
C THR A 278 21.00 4.92 -2.83
N LEU A 279 21.54 4.85 -1.61
CA LEU A 279 21.47 5.95 -0.65
C LEU A 279 22.34 7.14 -1.09
N LEU A 280 22.09 8.30 -0.49
CA LEU A 280 22.80 9.53 -0.80
C LEU A 280 24.31 9.41 -0.52
N LYS A 281 25.14 9.84 -1.49
CA LYS A 281 26.61 9.83 -1.38
C LYS A 281 27.16 10.78 -0.30
N SER A 282 26.44 11.87 -0.01
CA SER A 282 26.87 12.86 0.98
C SER A 282 26.54 12.34 2.38
N ARG A 283 27.59 12.01 3.15
CA ARG A 283 27.47 11.50 4.52
C ARG A 283 26.71 12.44 5.43
N GLU A 284 26.99 13.75 5.35
CA GLU A 284 26.30 14.78 6.13
C GLU A 284 24.80 14.81 5.83
N LYS A 285 24.41 14.75 4.55
CA LYS A 285 23.01 14.71 4.14
C LYS A 285 22.32 13.43 4.62
N LEU A 286 23.02 12.30 4.58
CA LEU A 286 22.47 11.02 5.06
C LEU A 286 22.28 11.04 6.59
N ILE A 287 23.26 11.52 7.35
CA ILE A 287 23.15 11.68 8.81
C ILE A 287 21.97 12.59 9.18
N LEU A 288 21.77 13.69 8.45
CA LEU A 288 20.63 14.57 8.70
C LEU A 288 19.30 13.88 8.44
N GLN A 289 19.20 13.06 7.38
CA GLN A 289 18.00 12.27 7.11
C GLN A 289 17.77 11.20 8.17
N ASP A 290 18.82 10.53 8.64
CA ASP A 290 18.74 9.56 9.75
C ASP A 290 18.25 10.22 11.05
N LYS A 291 18.71 11.44 11.37
CA LYS A 291 18.23 12.19 12.55
C LYS A 291 16.73 12.48 12.47
N LEU A 292 16.26 12.95 11.32
CA LEU A 292 14.84 13.23 11.10
C LEU A 292 14.02 11.94 11.13
N TRP A 293 14.51 10.88 10.48
CA TRP A 293 13.87 9.57 10.48
C TRP A 293 13.77 8.97 11.88
N LYS A 294 14.80 9.16 12.72
CA LYS A 294 14.78 8.74 14.13
C LYS A 294 13.64 9.42 14.91
N CYS A 295 13.43 10.72 14.72
CA CYS A 295 12.32 11.42 15.36
C CYS A 295 10.96 10.90 14.88
N ILE A 296 10.81 10.69 13.56
CA ILE A 296 9.59 10.10 12.99
C ILE A 296 9.34 8.72 13.58
N CYS A 297 10.35 7.85 13.63
CA CYS A 297 10.24 6.52 14.21
C CYS A 297 9.84 6.56 15.68
N ASN A 298 10.47 7.43 16.47
CA ASN A 298 10.13 7.58 17.88
C ASN A 298 8.68 8.01 18.10
N GLU A 299 8.16 8.90 17.25
CA GLU A 299 6.80 9.42 17.35
C GLU A 299 5.74 8.38 16.94
N LEU A 300 6.02 7.61 15.88
CA LEU A 300 5.14 6.55 15.40
C LEU A 300 5.32 5.22 16.16
N GLY A 301 6.25 5.15 17.12
CA GLY A 301 6.59 3.92 17.84
C GLY A 301 7.30 2.87 16.98
N TRP A 302 7.88 3.27 15.85
CA TRP A 302 8.64 2.39 14.95
C TRP A 302 10.08 2.19 15.42
N ARG A 303 10.66 1.05 15.04
CA ARG A 303 12.07 0.75 15.31
C ARG A 303 12.98 1.64 14.46
N PHE A 304 13.86 2.42 15.08
CA PHE A 304 14.91 3.12 14.34
C PHE A 304 16.06 2.18 13.97
N ILE A 305 16.43 2.13 12.69
CA ILE A 305 17.60 1.41 12.17
C ILE A 305 18.53 2.43 11.51
N PRO A 306 19.77 2.62 11.99
CA PRO A 306 20.71 3.59 11.41
C PRO A 306 21.17 3.15 10.01
N SER A 307 21.46 4.13 9.13
CA SER A 307 22.01 3.87 7.78
C SER A 307 23.53 3.75 7.77
N ILE A 308 24.21 4.28 8.80
CA ILE A 308 25.66 4.31 8.99
C ILE A 308 25.97 3.84 10.41
#